data_AF-A0A0V0QPE7-F1
#
_entry.id   AF-A0A0V0QPE7-F1
#
_cell.length_a   1.000
_cell.length_b   1.000
_cell.length_c   1.000
_cell.angle_alpha   90.00
_cell.angle_beta   90.00
_cell.angle_gamma   90.00
#
_symmetry.space_group_name_H-M   'P 1'
#
loop_
_entity.id
_entity.type
_entity.pdbx_description
1 polymer ?
#
loop_
_entity_poly.entity_id
_entity_poly.type
_entity_poly.pdbx_seq_one_letter_code
_entity_poly.pdbx_strand_id
1 'polypeptide(L)'
;MNNREQSTKKNNQQNQQSFQKGKQVQVKDQNEKGIKKIQQKQMKKQQNSIDQISKSLEGSKFRMLNEFLYTENSQIAKDHFKNNKEDFLTYHQGFRNQTENWPTKPYEAIIKELESNQKLYQDKILCDLGCGDALIYEYFRDNNRIKNLRKFYEKPQINKSINIQQIHNFDLVSHKKFIKEADMANIPLEDNQVDVSIFCLSLMGINYIEFIQELKDWKQSDK
;
A
#
# COMPACT_ATOMS: atom_id res chain seq x y z
N MET A 1 57.16 48.57 -74.37
CA MET A 1 56.59 49.82 -73.85
C MET A 1 55.86 49.53 -72.55
N ASN A 2 56.10 50.40 -71.57
CA ASN A 2 55.61 50.51 -70.18
C ASN A 2 54.28 49.81 -69.83
N ASN A 3 54.17 49.02 -68.75
CA ASN A 3 54.20 49.33 -67.29
C ASN A 3 52.94 50.04 -66.74
N ARG A 4 52.43 49.48 -65.62
CA ARG A 4 51.53 50.02 -64.58
C ARG A 4 50.02 49.81 -64.74
N GLU A 5 49.49 48.87 -63.95
CA GLU A 5 48.55 49.07 -62.82
C GLU A 5 48.22 47.69 -62.22
N GLN A 6 48.98 47.26 -61.20
CA GLN A 6 48.56 47.28 -59.78
C GLN A 6 47.28 46.47 -59.51
N SER A 7 47.36 45.20 -59.12
CA SER A 7 47.64 44.73 -57.74
C SER A 7 46.64 45.19 -56.66
N THR A 8 45.33 44.95 -56.81
CA THR A 8 44.35 44.98 -55.69
C THR A 8 43.04 44.23 -56.01
N LYS A 9 43.07 42.98 -56.51
CA LYS A 9 41.83 42.18 -56.69
C LYS A 9 41.93 40.69 -56.31
N LYS A 10 42.77 40.34 -55.33
CA LYS A 10 42.77 39.03 -54.69
C LYS A 10 42.98 39.19 -53.19
N ASN A 11 41.96 39.66 -52.46
CA ASN A 11 41.84 39.40 -51.02
C ASN A 11 40.48 39.76 -50.38
N ASN A 12 39.39 39.89 -51.16
CA ASN A 12 38.06 40.22 -50.59
C ASN A 12 36.93 39.25 -50.95
N GLN A 13 37.25 38.01 -51.34
CA GLN A 13 36.23 36.96 -51.55
C GLN A 13 36.35 35.73 -50.63
N GLN A 14 37.29 35.73 -49.68
CA GLN A 14 37.35 34.66 -48.66
C GLN A 14 36.86 35.06 -47.26
N ASN A 15 36.49 36.34 -47.04
CA ASN A 15 36.00 36.80 -45.73
C ASN A 15 34.52 37.20 -45.67
N GLN A 16 33.71 36.86 -46.69
CA GLN A 16 32.24 37.02 -46.62
C GLN A 16 31.46 35.70 -46.52
N GLN A 17 32.10 34.53 -46.64
CA GLN A 17 31.45 33.23 -46.42
C GLN A 17 31.48 32.75 -44.96
N SER A 18 32.23 33.40 -44.07
CA SER A 18 32.30 33.06 -42.64
C SER A 18 31.29 33.82 -41.75
N PHE A 19 30.65 34.89 -42.24
CA PHE A 19 29.70 35.69 -41.45
C PHE A 19 28.20 35.45 -41.74
N GLN A 20 27.84 34.64 -42.74
CA GLN A 20 26.43 34.26 -43.00
C GLN A 20 26.08 32.82 -42.58
N LYS A 21 27.05 31.92 -42.37
CA LYS A 21 26.78 30.57 -41.83
C LYS A 21 26.53 30.55 -40.31
N GLY A 22 26.93 31.59 -39.58
CA GLY A 22 26.75 31.66 -38.12
C GLY A 22 25.33 32.01 -37.64
N LYS A 23 24.52 32.71 -38.45
CA LYS A 23 23.16 33.14 -38.04
C LYS A 23 22.04 32.16 -38.39
N GLN A 24 22.22 31.29 -39.40
CA GLN A 24 21.20 30.29 -39.74
C GLN A 24 21.26 29.00 -38.91
N VAL A 25 22.41 28.67 -38.31
CA VAL A 25 22.55 27.49 -37.44
C VAL A 25 21.97 27.74 -36.04
N GLN A 26 22.12 28.95 -35.48
CA GLN A 26 21.60 29.27 -34.14
C GLN A 26 20.07 29.42 -34.09
N VAL A 27 19.39 29.80 -35.18
CA VAL A 27 17.92 29.99 -35.19
C VAL A 27 17.16 28.66 -35.35
N LYS A 28 17.71 27.68 -36.09
CA LYS A 28 17.07 26.35 -36.27
C LYS A 28 17.14 25.50 -34.99
N ASP A 29 18.27 25.55 -34.29
CA ASP A 29 18.50 24.80 -33.04
C ASP A 29 17.61 25.30 -31.87
N GLN A 30 17.32 26.61 -31.82
CA GLN A 30 16.44 27.18 -30.80
C GLN A 30 14.96 26.86 -31.06
N ASN A 31 14.52 26.82 -32.32
CA ASN A 31 13.14 26.46 -32.68
C ASN A 31 12.85 24.97 -32.47
N GLU A 32 13.78 24.05 -32.78
CA GLU A 32 13.59 22.62 -32.46
C GLU A 32 13.56 22.33 -30.95
N LYS A 33 14.40 23.02 -30.17
CA LYS A 33 14.38 22.92 -28.69
C LYS A 33 13.09 23.49 -28.10
N GLY A 34 12.54 24.55 -28.70
CA GLY A 34 11.23 25.12 -28.34
C GLY A 34 10.07 24.17 -28.64
N ILE A 35 10.04 23.58 -29.83
CA ILE A 35 8.99 22.62 -30.25
C ILE A 35 9.05 21.34 -29.40
N LYS A 36 10.24 20.79 -29.14
CA LYS A 36 10.42 19.62 -28.25
C LYS A 36 9.96 19.92 -26.82
N LYS A 37 10.21 21.13 -26.29
CA LYS A 37 9.72 21.55 -24.97
C LYS A 37 8.19 21.68 -24.93
N ILE A 38 7.56 22.18 -25.99
CA ILE A 38 6.09 22.31 -26.08
C ILE A 38 5.43 20.93 -26.16
N GLN A 39 5.96 20.03 -27.00
CA GLN A 39 5.49 18.63 -27.10
C GLN A 39 5.67 17.88 -25.78
N GLN A 40 6.80 18.02 -25.10
CA GLN A 40 7.02 17.44 -23.77
C GLN A 40 6.06 18.02 -22.72
N LYS A 41 5.74 19.32 -22.78
CA LYS A 41 4.74 19.94 -21.90
C LYS A 41 3.33 19.40 -22.15
N GLN A 42 2.97 19.19 -23.42
CA GLN A 42 1.68 18.62 -23.81
C GLN A 42 1.56 17.15 -23.39
N MET A 43 2.58 16.33 -23.63
CA MET A 43 2.62 14.94 -23.16
C MET A 43 2.55 14.84 -21.64
N LYS A 44 3.29 15.69 -20.90
CA LYS A 44 3.20 15.74 -19.43
C LYS A 44 1.81 16.18 -18.94
N LYS A 45 1.19 17.15 -19.62
CA LYS A 45 -0.18 17.59 -19.27
C LYS A 45 -1.20 16.48 -19.53
N GLN A 46 -1.08 15.76 -20.64
CA GLN A 46 -1.93 14.62 -20.97
C GLN A 46 -1.72 13.47 -19.98
N GLN A 47 -0.47 13.13 -19.65
CA GLN A 47 -0.15 12.13 -18.64
C GLN A 47 -0.75 12.50 -17.28
N ASN A 48 -0.57 13.74 -16.82
CA ASN A 48 -1.18 14.21 -15.57
C ASN A 48 -2.71 14.09 -15.58
N SER A 49 -3.37 14.37 -16.71
CA SER A 49 -4.82 14.21 -16.85
C SER A 49 -5.25 12.74 -16.83
N ILE A 50 -4.49 11.85 -17.48
CA ILE A 50 -4.72 10.40 -17.42
C ILE A 50 -4.56 9.90 -15.99
N ASP A 51 -3.50 10.31 -15.30
CA ASP A 51 -3.24 9.94 -13.90
C ASP A 51 -4.36 10.40 -12.96
N GLN A 52 -4.92 11.60 -13.20
CA GLN A 52 -6.06 12.11 -12.43
C GLN A 52 -7.33 11.29 -12.66
N ILE A 53 -7.62 10.91 -13.91
CA ILE A 53 -8.77 10.07 -14.26
C ILE A 53 -8.61 8.68 -13.64
N SER A 54 -7.42 8.07 -13.75
CA SER A 54 -7.12 6.77 -13.15
C SER A 54 -7.31 6.79 -11.63
N LYS A 55 -6.76 7.80 -10.94
CA LYS A 55 -6.96 7.98 -9.48
C LYS A 55 -8.44 8.13 -9.11
N SER A 56 -9.20 8.89 -9.90
CA SER A 56 -10.63 9.05 -9.65
C SER A 56 -11.40 7.74 -9.85
N LEU A 57 -11.01 6.92 -10.83
CA LEU A 57 -11.62 5.62 -11.10
C LEU A 57 -11.30 4.63 -9.97
N GLU A 58 -10.05 4.58 -9.51
CA GLU A 58 -9.63 3.77 -8.36
C GLU A 58 -10.41 4.13 -7.10
N GLY A 59 -10.55 5.43 -6.80
CA GLY A 59 -11.34 5.90 -5.65
C GLY A 59 -12.82 5.54 -5.74
N SER A 60 -13.40 5.58 -6.95
CA SER A 60 -14.79 5.18 -7.19
C SER A 60 -14.99 3.68 -7.01
N LYS A 61 -14.07 2.86 -7.55
CA LYS A 61 -14.08 1.41 -7.40
C LYS A 61 -13.92 1.00 -5.93
N PHE A 62 -13.00 1.62 -5.20
CA PHE A 62 -12.86 1.41 -3.75
C PHE A 62 -14.16 1.71 -3.01
N ARG A 63 -14.83 2.84 -3.30
CA ARG A 63 -16.08 3.21 -2.63
C ARG A 63 -17.17 2.17 -2.85
N MET A 64 -17.32 1.67 -4.07
CA MET A 64 -18.27 0.62 -4.41
C MET A 64 -17.97 -0.68 -3.65
N LEU A 65 -16.70 -1.12 -3.63
CA LEU A 65 -16.30 -2.34 -2.92
C LEU A 65 -16.48 -2.20 -1.39
N ASN A 66 -16.18 -1.03 -0.84
CA ASN A 66 -16.39 -0.75 0.57
C ASN A 66 -17.89 -0.76 0.91
N GLU A 67 -18.74 -0.17 0.08
CA GLU A 67 -20.20 -0.24 0.26
C GLU A 67 -20.71 -1.68 0.19
N PHE A 68 -20.29 -2.45 -0.82
CA PHE A 68 -20.60 -3.88 -0.96
C PHE A 68 -20.28 -4.67 0.32
N LEU A 69 -19.11 -4.43 0.92
CA LEU A 69 -18.72 -5.07 2.18
C LEU A 69 -19.62 -4.71 3.36
N TYR A 70 -20.28 -3.55 3.37
CA TYR A 70 -21.22 -3.15 4.43
C TYR A 70 -22.67 -3.58 4.17
N THR A 71 -23.04 -3.87 2.92
CA THR A 71 -24.42 -4.17 2.52
C THR A 71 -24.70 -5.63 2.25
N GLU A 72 -23.66 -6.47 2.15
CA GLU A 72 -23.79 -7.90 1.86
C GLU A 72 -23.50 -8.78 3.08
N ASN A 73 -23.90 -10.06 2.98
CA ASN A 73 -23.49 -11.09 3.94
C ASN A 73 -22.00 -11.46 3.74
N SER A 74 -21.30 -11.76 4.83
CA SER A 74 -19.86 -12.10 4.80
C SER A 74 -19.52 -13.27 3.89
N GLN A 75 -20.39 -14.28 3.79
CA GLN A 75 -20.17 -15.44 2.94
C GLN A 75 -20.26 -15.06 1.45
N ILE A 76 -21.16 -14.12 1.10
CA ILE A 76 -21.24 -13.55 -0.26
C ILE A 76 -19.97 -12.76 -0.56
N ALA A 77 -19.49 -11.93 0.38
CA ALA A 77 -18.25 -11.18 0.22
C ALA A 77 -17.04 -12.11 0.06
N LYS A 78 -16.97 -13.20 0.83
CA LYS A 78 -15.94 -14.24 0.73
C LYS A 78 -15.91 -14.85 -0.66
N ASP A 79 -17.07 -15.27 -1.16
CA ASP A 79 -17.16 -15.90 -2.48
C ASP A 79 -16.83 -14.91 -3.61
N HIS A 80 -17.26 -13.65 -3.47
CA HIS A 80 -16.92 -12.59 -4.42
C HIS A 80 -15.40 -12.38 -4.50
N PHE A 81 -14.71 -12.18 -3.38
CA PHE A 81 -13.26 -11.92 -3.39
C PHE A 81 -12.42 -13.15 -3.69
N LYS A 82 -12.88 -14.34 -3.34
CA LYS A 82 -12.24 -15.60 -3.73
C LYS A 82 -12.21 -15.76 -5.25
N ASN A 83 -13.33 -15.42 -5.91
CA ASN A 83 -13.44 -15.48 -7.37
C ASN A 83 -12.81 -14.27 -8.07
N ASN A 84 -12.74 -13.11 -7.41
CA ASN A 84 -12.21 -11.86 -7.95
C ASN A 84 -11.10 -11.29 -7.06
N LYS A 85 -9.92 -11.92 -7.07
CA LYS A 85 -8.78 -11.49 -6.22
C LYS A 85 -8.33 -10.05 -6.50
N GLU A 86 -8.50 -9.55 -7.72
CA GLU A 86 -8.18 -8.16 -8.06
C GLU A 86 -9.05 -7.15 -7.30
N ASP A 87 -10.31 -7.49 -7.02
CA ASP A 87 -11.21 -6.62 -6.25
C ASP A 87 -10.76 -6.56 -4.78
N PHE A 88 -10.31 -7.69 -4.22
CA PHE A 88 -9.71 -7.71 -2.89
C PHE A 88 -8.46 -6.82 -2.80
N LEU A 89 -7.55 -6.92 -3.79
CA LEU A 89 -6.36 -6.07 -3.87
C LEU A 89 -6.72 -4.59 -4.05
N THR A 90 -7.72 -4.30 -4.89
CA THR A 90 -8.23 -2.94 -5.13
C THR A 90 -8.80 -2.35 -3.84
N TYR A 91 -9.60 -3.12 -3.11
CA TYR A 91 -10.16 -2.72 -1.82
C TYR A 91 -9.04 -2.34 -0.85
N HIS A 92 -8.06 -3.22 -0.64
CA HIS A 92 -6.95 -2.93 0.27
C HIS A 92 -6.08 -1.76 -0.18
N GLN A 93 -5.87 -1.58 -1.49
CA GLN A 93 -5.14 -0.41 -1.99
C GLN A 93 -5.88 0.89 -1.69
N GLY A 94 -7.19 0.92 -1.93
CA GLY A 94 -8.02 2.08 -1.61
C GLY A 94 -8.04 2.35 -0.10
N PHE A 95 -8.15 1.32 0.74
CA PHE A 95 -8.09 1.45 2.19
C PHE A 95 -6.76 2.03 2.68
N ARG A 96 -5.62 1.55 2.14
CA ARG A 96 -4.29 2.12 2.43
C ARG A 96 -4.20 3.60 2.05
N ASN A 97 -4.67 3.94 0.84
CA ASN A 97 -4.67 5.32 0.37
C ASN A 97 -5.55 6.22 1.27
N GLN A 98 -6.70 5.72 1.73
CA GLN A 98 -7.57 6.49 2.62
C GLN A 98 -6.99 6.70 4.02
N THR A 99 -6.25 5.72 4.53
CA THR A 99 -5.69 5.72 5.89
C THR A 99 -4.28 6.33 5.98
N GLU A 100 -3.65 6.64 4.85
CA GLU A 100 -2.26 7.16 4.78
C GLU A 100 -2.06 8.40 5.66
N ASN A 101 -3.01 9.34 5.61
CA ASN A 101 -2.90 10.63 6.30
C ASN A 101 -3.65 10.67 7.64
N TRP A 102 -4.06 9.52 8.17
CA TRP A 102 -4.73 9.48 9.47
C TRP A 102 -3.72 9.82 10.57
N PRO A 103 -4.08 10.67 11.55
CA PRO A 103 -3.16 11.08 12.62
C PRO A 103 -2.73 9.92 13.52
N THR A 104 -3.57 8.88 13.63
CA THR A 104 -3.25 7.63 14.32
C THR A 104 -4.06 6.53 13.67
N LYS A 105 -3.40 5.43 13.31
CA LYS A 105 -4.09 4.29 12.71
C LYS A 105 -4.59 3.34 13.81
N PRO A 106 -5.79 2.73 13.69
CA PRO A 106 -6.34 1.90 14.76
C PRO A 106 -5.44 0.72 15.17
N TYR A 107 -4.74 0.09 14.22
CA TYR A 107 -3.80 -0.98 14.56
C TYR A 107 -2.63 -0.50 15.43
N GLU A 108 -2.19 0.76 15.29
CA GLU A 108 -1.12 1.35 16.12
C GLU A 108 -1.63 1.60 17.54
N ALA A 109 -2.89 2.04 17.68
CA ALA A 109 -3.53 2.19 18.98
C ALA A 109 -3.69 0.83 19.69
N ILE A 110 -4.05 -0.23 18.94
CA ILE A 110 -4.13 -1.60 19.47
C ILE A 110 -2.75 -2.11 19.91
N ILE A 111 -1.70 -1.91 19.10
CA ILE A 111 -0.33 -2.27 19.48
C ILE A 111 0.06 -1.57 20.78
N LYS A 112 -0.20 -0.26 20.88
CA LYS A 112 0.09 0.53 22.09
C LYS A 112 -0.67 0.00 23.32
N GLU A 113 -1.94 -0.37 23.16
CA GLU A 113 -2.76 -0.97 24.23
C GLU A 113 -2.15 -2.30 24.69
N LEU A 114 -1.78 -3.19 23.76
CA LEU A 114 -1.14 -4.47 24.05
C LEU A 114 0.20 -4.28 24.79
N GLU A 115 1.04 -3.35 24.33
CA GLU A 115 2.33 -3.05 24.97
C GLU A 115 2.20 -2.43 26.37
N SER A 116 1.19 -1.58 26.56
CA SER A 116 0.99 -0.84 27.81
C SER A 116 0.38 -1.72 28.90
N ASN A 117 -0.41 -2.73 28.53
CA ASN A 117 -1.16 -3.58 29.45
C ASN A 117 -0.58 -5.00 29.54
N GLN A 118 0.74 -5.09 29.75
CA GLN A 118 1.47 -6.37 29.76
C GLN A 118 0.85 -7.39 30.71
N LYS A 119 0.39 -6.97 31.90
CA LYS A 119 -0.24 -7.90 32.86
C LYS A 119 -1.45 -8.64 32.29
N LEU A 120 -2.16 -8.04 31.33
CA LEU A 120 -3.36 -8.62 30.72
C LEU A 120 -3.01 -9.48 29.49
N TYR A 121 -2.03 -9.04 28.71
CA TYR A 121 -1.76 -9.59 27.38
C TYR A 121 -0.46 -10.41 27.29
N GLN A 122 0.34 -10.46 28.36
CA GLN A 122 1.56 -11.26 28.40
C GLN A 122 1.25 -12.72 28.12
N ASP A 123 1.99 -13.28 27.16
CA ASP A 123 1.94 -14.67 26.75
C ASP A 123 0.56 -15.14 26.27
N LYS A 124 -0.29 -14.20 25.83
CA LYS A 124 -1.59 -14.51 25.27
C LYS A 124 -1.51 -14.93 23.80
N ILE A 125 -2.49 -15.70 23.36
CA ILE A 125 -2.76 -16.02 21.96
C ILE A 125 -3.78 -15.01 21.42
N LEU A 126 -3.38 -14.24 20.42
CA LEU A 126 -4.24 -13.25 19.78
C LEU A 126 -4.85 -13.82 18.49
N CYS A 127 -6.02 -13.31 18.12
CA CYS A 127 -6.65 -13.56 16.83
C CYS A 127 -7.06 -12.24 16.19
N ASP A 128 -6.42 -11.88 15.07
CA ASP A 128 -6.72 -10.71 14.26
C ASP A 128 -7.71 -11.11 13.15
N LEU A 129 -8.96 -10.68 13.31
CA LEU A 129 -10.10 -11.06 12.47
C LEU A 129 -10.37 -9.94 11.45
N GLY A 130 -10.20 -10.25 10.17
CA GLY A 130 -10.12 -9.25 9.10
C GLY A 130 -8.80 -8.50 9.16
N CYS A 131 -7.70 -9.24 9.22
CA CYS A 131 -6.37 -8.72 9.51
C CYS A 131 -5.78 -7.82 8.40
N GLY A 132 -6.34 -7.85 7.19
CA GLY A 132 -5.83 -7.16 6.01
C GLY A 132 -4.36 -7.50 5.77
N ASP A 133 -3.49 -6.49 5.79
CA ASP A 133 -2.04 -6.67 5.63
C ASP A 133 -1.34 -7.30 6.86
N ALA A 134 -2.10 -7.64 7.92
CA ALA A 134 -1.63 -8.26 9.16
C ALA A 134 -0.50 -7.47 9.85
N LEU A 135 -0.71 -6.15 9.93
CA LEU A 135 0.26 -5.18 10.46
C LEU A 135 0.57 -5.39 11.96
N ILE A 136 -0.40 -5.86 12.74
CA ILE A 136 -0.19 -6.20 14.16
C ILE A 136 0.79 -7.37 14.28
N TYR A 137 0.61 -8.42 13.48
CA TYR A 137 1.52 -9.55 13.44
C TYR A 137 2.93 -9.15 12.98
N GLU A 138 3.05 -8.37 11.91
CA GLU A 138 4.35 -7.91 11.41
C GLU A 138 5.11 -7.11 12.48
N TYR A 139 4.44 -6.23 13.20
CA TYR A 139 5.04 -5.48 14.31
C TYR A 139 5.65 -6.41 15.37
N PHE A 140 4.87 -7.37 15.91
CA PHE A 140 5.39 -8.26 16.96
C PHE A 140 6.43 -9.25 16.43
N ARG A 141 6.30 -9.72 15.19
CA ARG A 141 7.27 -10.60 14.52
C ARG A 141 8.62 -9.91 14.37
N ASP A 142 8.64 -8.71 13.79
CA ASP A 142 9.87 -8.01 13.44
C ASP A 142 10.63 -7.52 14.69
N ASN A 143 9.92 -7.35 15.81
CA ASN A 143 10.50 -7.08 17.12
C ASN A 143 10.87 -8.34 17.91
N ASN A 144 10.78 -9.55 17.33
CA ASN A 144 11.04 -10.85 17.98
C ASN A 144 10.21 -11.12 19.25
N ARG A 145 8.97 -10.61 19.28
CA ARG A 145 8.05 -10.69 20.42
C ARG A 145 6.99 -11.78 20.30
N ILE A 146 7.06 -12.61 19.25
CA ILE A 146 6.22 -13.80 19.10
C ILE A 146 7.03 -15.03 19.53
N LYS A 147 6.66 -15.66 20.64
CA LYS A 147 7.43 -16.76 21.25
C LYS A 147 7.67 -17.92 20.29
N ASN A 148 6.62 -18.38 19.60
CA ASN A 148 6.71 -19.53 18.68
C ASN A 148 7.53 -19.25 17.41
N LEU A 149 7.93 -18.00 17.18
CA LEU A 149 8.78 -17.60 16.06
C LEU A 149 10.20 -17.20 16.48
N ARG A 150 10.49 -17.17 17.79
CA ARG A 150 11.83 -16.84 18.28
C ARG A 150 12.81 -17.90 17.77
N LYS A 151 13.73 -17.47 16.91
CA LYS A 151 14.92 -18.24 16.60
C LYS A 151 15.83 -18.17 17.84
N PHE A 152 16.49 -19.27 18.19
CA PHE A 152 17.29 -19.59 19.39
C PHE A 152 18.23 -18.52 20.02
N TYR A 153 18.30 -17.30 19.49
CA TYR A 153 19.02 -16.18 20.06
C TYR A 153 18.15 -15.38 21.03
N GLU A 154 18.05 -15.88 22.26
CA GLU A 154 17.69 -15.04 23.40
C GLU A 154 18.83 -14.06 23.64
N LYS A 155 18.70 -12.82 23.16
CA LYS A 155 19.43 -11.73 23.80
C LYS A 155 18.71 -11.42 25.12
N PRO A 156 19.34 -11.60 26.28
CA PRO A 156 18.76 -11.14 27.52
C PRO A 156 18.80 -9.61 27.49
N GLN A 157 17.67 -8.99 27.17
CA GLN A 157 17.49 -7.55 27.27
C GLN A 157 16.41 -7.33 28.33
N ILE A 158 16.90 -6.98 29.51
CA ILE A 158 16.16 -6.48 30.66
C ILE A 158 15.45 -5.20 30.19
N ASN A 159 14.26 -5.32 29.61
CA ASN A 159 13.32 -4.22 29.46
C ASN A 159 11.93 -4.79 29.17
N LYS A 160 11.00 -4.50 30.08
CA LYS A 160 9.53 -4.67 30.07
C LYS A 160 8.91 -4.64 28.66
N SER A 161 9.10 -5.69 27.88
CA SER A 161 8.52 -5.80 26.54
C SER A 161 7.62 -7.03 26.55
N ILE A 162 6.37 -6.80 26.21
CA ILE A 162 5.36 -7.85 26.13
C ILE A 162 5.82 -8.93 25.15
N ASN A 163 5.55 -10.19 25.51
CA ASN A 163 5.63 -11.30 24.56
C ASN A 163 4.24 -11.80 24.28
N ILE A 164 4.00 -12.11 23.02
CA ILE A 164 2.79 -12.73 22.54
C ILE A 164 3.13 -14.19 22.24
N GLN A 165 2.29 -15.13 22.67
CA GLN A 165 2.54 -16.54 22.42
C GLN A 165 2.42 -16.83 20.92
N GLN A 166 1.32 -16.38 20.33
CA GLN A 166 0.96 -16.58 18.93
C GLN A 166 -0.06 -15.53 18.49
N ILE A 167 -0.11 -15.23 17.20
CA ILE A 167 -1.15 -14.41 16.58
C ILE A 167 -1.69 -15.19 15.38
N HIS A 168 -2.99 -15.47 15.39
CA HIS A 168 -3.72 -16.00 14.25
C HIS A 168 -4.23 -14.81 13.41
N ASN A 169 -4.00 -14.84 12.10
CA ASN A 169 -4.45 -13.78 11.20
C ASN A 169 -5.45 -14.39 10.22
N PHE A 170 -6.69 -13.92 10.23
CA PHE A 170 -7.74 -14.39 9.34
C PHE A 170 -8.27 -13.25 8.48
N ASP A 171 -8.49 -13.54 7.20
CA ASP A 171 -9.15 -12.64 6.26
C ASP A 171 -9.89 -13.45 5.19
N LEU A 172 -10.71 -12.80 4.36
CA LEU A 172 -11.48 -13.47 3.31
C LEU A 172 -10.58 -14.06 2.21
N VAL A 173 -9.41 -13.44 1.97
CA VAL A 173 -8.43 -13.87 0.97
C VAL A 173 -7.01 -13.76 1.54
N SER A 174 -6.14 -14.71 1.20
CA SER A 174 -4.75 -14.72 1.62
C SER A 174 -3.82 -14.19 0.53
N HIS A 175 -3.14 -13.09 0.82
CA HIS A 175 -2.02 -12.55 0.02
C HIS A 175 -0.65 -12.65 0.71
N LYS A 176 -0.59 -13.14 1.96
CA LYS A 176 0.65 -13.41 2.70
C LYS A 176 0.59 -14.78 3.39
N LYS A 177 1.73 -15.49 3.49
CA LYS A 177 1.80 -16.88 4.00
C LYS A 177 1.27 -17.09 5.43
N PHE A 178 1.21 -16.04 6.23
CA PHE A 178 0.78 -16.07 7.64
C PHE A 178 -0.66 -15.59 7.84
N ILE A 179 -1.37 -15.30 6.74
CA ILE A 179 -2.81 -15.02 6.71
C ILE A 179 -3.52 -16.31 6.31
N LYS A 180 -4.57 -16.66 7.04
CA LYS A 180 -5.44 -17.81 6.78
C LYS A 180 -6.76 -17.31 6.19
N GLU A 181 -7.23 -17.95 5.13
CA GLU A 181 -8.52 -17.63 4.51
C GLU A 181 -9.66 -18.18 5.38
N ALA A 182 -10.55 -17.31 5.86
CA ALA A 182 -11.74 -17.69 6.62
C ALA A 182 -12.83 -16.62 6.56
N ASP A 183 -14.07 -17.02 6.82
CA ASP A 183 -15.13 -16.06 7.16
C ASP A 183 -15.08 -15.83 8.68
N MET A 184 -15.24 -14.60 9.17
CA MET A 184 -15.30 -14.34 10.61
C MET A 184 -16.52 -14.99 11.28
N ALA A 185 -17.56 -15.33 10.51
CA ALA A 185 -18.70 -16.12 10.99
C ALA A 185 -18.42 -17.63 11.08
N ASN A 186 -17.24 -18.10 10.63
CA ASN A 186 -16.84 -19.50 10.67
C ASN A 186 -15.32 -19.62 10.56
N ILE A 187 -14.64 -19.57 11.71
CA ILE A 187 -13.19 -19.57 11.79
C ILE A 187 -12.70 -21.03 12.00
N PRO A 188 -11.71 -21.51 11.22
CA PRO A 188 -11.19 -22.87 11.35
C PRO A 188 -10.22 -22.99 12.53
N LEU A 189 -10.71 -22.75 13.75
CA LEU A 189 -10.04 -22.98 15.03
C LEU A 189 -10.95 -23.78 15.94
N GLU A 190 -10.34 -24.55 16.84
CA GLU A 190 -11.08 -25.24 17.90
C GLU A 190 -11.39 -24.26 19.04
N ASP A 191 -12.37 -24.62 19.88
CA ASP A 191 -12.76 -23.82 21.04
C ASP A 191 -11.58 -23.59 22.00
N ASN A 192 -11.56 -22.40 22.63
CA ASN A 192 -10.55 -21.96 23.60
C ASN A 192 -9.10 -21.92 23.09
N GLN A 193 -8.88 -21.86 21.77
CA GLN A 193 -7.53 -21.69 21.21
C GLN A 193 -7.03 -20.24 21.22
N VAL A 194 -7.87 -19.27 21.61
CA VAL A 194 -7.57 -17.83 21.54
C VAL A 194 -7.94 -17.15 22.86
N ASP A 195 -7.03 -16.31 23.37
CA ASP A 195 -7.29 -15.50 24.57
C ASP A 195 -7.93 -14.15 24.25
N VAL A 196 -7.55 -13.55 23.11
CA VAL A 196 -7.94 -12.20 22.71
C VAL A 196 -8.28 -12.17 21.23
N SER A 197 -9.46 -11.65 20.91
CA SER A 197 -9.89 -11.39 19.54
C SER A 197 -9.83 -9.90 19.24
N ILE A 198 -9.34 -9.56 18.06
CA ILE A 198 -9.15 -8.18 17.60
C ILE A 198 -10.00 -7.98 16.35
N PHE A 199 -10.85 -6.96 16.39
CA PHE A 199 -11.55 -6.44 15.21
C PHE A 199 -11.07 -5.02 14.94
N CYS A 200 -10.12 -4.87 14.01
CA CYS A 200 -9.55 -3.58 13.66
C CYS A 200 -10.18 -3.04 12.36
N LEU A 201 -11.29 -2.31 12.49
CA LEU A 201 -12.08 -1.81 11.35
C LEU A 201 -12.60 -2.92 10.41
N SER A 202 -12.89 -4.10 10.98
CA SER A 202 -13.17 -5.32 10.22
C SER A 202 -14.59 -5.89 10.40
N LEU A 203 -15.43 -5.27 11.23
CA LEU A 203 -16.84 -5.65 11.41
C LEU A 203 -17.67 -5.20 10.20
N MET A 204 -17.43 -5.85 9.07
CA MET A 204 -18.06 -5.59 7.78
C MET A 204 -18.97 -6.75 7.41
N GLY A 205 -20.18 -6.43 6.96
CA GLY A 205 -21.20 -7.38 6.58
C GLY A 205 -22.43 -7.27 7.47
N ILE A 206 -23.60 -7.52 6.89
CA ILE A 206 -24.88 -7.35 7.60
C ILE A 206 -25.07 -8.37 8.73
N ASN A 207 -24.32 -9.48 8.70
CA ASN A 207 -24.32 -10.56 9.66
C ASN A 207 -23.22 -10.43 10.72
N TYR A 208 -22.72 -9.22 11.00
CA TYR A 208 -21.63 -9.01 11.97
C TYR A 208 -21.91 -9.55 13.39
N ILE A 209 -23.17 -9.76 13.75
CA ILE A 209 -23.55 -10.41 15.01
C ILE A 209 -23.04 -11.86 15.07
N GLU A 210 -23.02 -12.58 13.93
CA GLU A 210 -22.49 -13.94 13.83
C GLU A 210 -20.99 -13.97 14.16
N PHE A 211 -20.23 -12.93 13.75
CA PHE A 211 -18.79 -12.83 14.06
C PHE A 211 -18.54 -12.76 15.56
N ILE A 212 -19.44 -12.10 16.31
CA ILE A 212 -19.35 -11.99 17.76
C ILE A 212 -19.88 -13.26 18.45
N GLN A 213 -20.84 -13.96 17.84
CA GLN A 213 -21.36 -15.23 18.35
C GLN A 213 -20.31 -16.34 18.24
N GLU A 214 -19.60 -16.41 17.11
CA GLU A 214 -18.47 -17.34 16.90
C GLU A 214 -17.46 -17.28 18.06
N LEU A 215 -17.17 -16.08 18.56
CA LEU A 215 -16.24 -15.89 19.68
C LEU A 215 -16.77 -16.37 21.05
N LYS A 216 -18.10 -16.47 21.21
CA LYS A 216 -18.70 -16.94 22.47
C LYS A 216 -18.56 -18.44 22.63
N ASP A 217 -18.47 -19.17 21.54
CA ASP A 217 -18.28 -20.61 21.56
C ASP A 217 -16.86 -20.95 22.08
N TRP A 218 -15.88 -20.10 21.76
CA TRP A 218 -14.52 -20.22 22.29
C TRP A 218 -14.35 -19.89 23.78
N LYS A 219 -15.35 -19.26 24.43
CA LYS A 219 -15.28 -18.86 25.84
C LYS A 219 -16.06 -19.80 26.77
N GLN A 220 -16.81 -20.76 26.23
CA GLN A 220 -17.78 -21.53 27.02
C GLN A 220 -17.24 -22.82 27.64
N SER A 221 -15.98 -23.18 27.44
CA SER A 221 -15.47 -24.49 27.88
C SER A 221 -14.90 -24.52 29.30
N ASP A 222 -14.91 -23.39 30.02
CA ASP A 222 -14.46 -23.29 31.42
C ASP A 222 -15.64 -23.23 32.41
N LYS A 223 -16.59 -24.17 32.31
CA LYS A 223 -17.61 -24.41 33.36
C LYS A 223 -17.76 -25.88 33.70
#